data_AF-A0A848NRN8-F1
#
_entry.id   AF-A0A848NRN8-F1
#
_cell.length_a   1.000
_cell.length_b   1.000
_cell.length_c   1.000
_cell.angle_alpha   90.00
_cell.angle_beta   90.00
_cell.angle_gamma   90.00
#
_symmetry.space_group_name_H-M   'P 1'
#
loop_
_entity.id
_entity.type
_entity.pdbx_description
1 polymer ?
#
loop_
_entity_poly.entity_id
_entity_poly.type
_entity_poly.pdbx_seq_one_letter_code
_entity_poly.pdbx_strand_id
1 'polypeptide(L)'
;AATRASEIQRRQEQELDAQRARAAERPDVLSAPPAVPGEGPLVFPEESPCFTIAQVVWDGAGPQTALRRAAEATLGQCIGGQGLRVLQEHLMARLIDRGLITARVLVPAQSLASGTLTLRYVPGRISGVKSDGAPGWWRTALPTWPGGEVNQRDLDQALENIRRLGGQADASIDIAPGPELGDSDIIIKPGTGKRWHAYVGGDNAGMESTGKNQVNAGLTLDSPLFLYDQLSVSWNSNADLRNSDAGSRAASVNYSIPFGYWTLFAGASKSRYRQTVAGFDEPIVYGGTSKQV
;
A
#
# COMPACT_ATOMS: atom_id res chain seq x y z
N ALA A 1 0.74 36.29 29.47
CA ALA A 1 1.22 36.50 28.08
C ALA A 1 2.07 35.32 27.58
N ALA A 2 3.08 34.86 28.35
CA ALA A 2 3.89 33.68 28.02
C ALA A 2 3.07 32.41 27.73
N THR A 3 2.05 32.11 28.56
CA THR A 3 1.15 30.95 28.37
C THR A 3 0.36 31.01 27.06
N ARG A 4 -0.09 32.21 26.66
CA ARG A 4 -0.79 32.40 25.37
C ARG A 4 0.17 32.20 24.20
N ALA A 5 1.39 32.75 24.28
CA ALA A 5 2.42 32.55 23.26
C ALA A 5 2.76 31.06 23.05
N SER A 6 2.89 30.28 24.13
CA SER A 6 3.10 28.83 24.02
C SER A 6 1.90 28.08 23.42
N GLU A 7 0.67 28.51 23.69
CA GLU A 7 -0.53 27.93 23.08
C GLU A 7 -0.60 28.19 21.57
N ILE A 8 -0.18 29.38 21.12
CA ILE A 8 -0.11 29.73 19.69
C ILE A 8 0.88 28.83 18.97
N GLN A 9 2.08 28.69 19.54
CA GLN A 9 3.12 27.85 18.97
C GLN A 9 2.67 26.40 18.87
N ARG A 10 2.09 25.84 19.95
CA ARG A 10 1.59 24.47 19.96
C ARG A 10 0.51 24.23 18.90
N ARG A 11 -0.42 25.16 18.70
CA ARG A 11 -1.44 25.04 17.64
C ARG A 11 -0.82 25.05 16.24
N GLN A 12 0.14 25.93 15.99
CA GLN A 12 0.82 25.98 14.69
C GLN A 12 1.56 24.66 14.40
N GLU A 13 2.23 24.10 15.40
CA GLU A 13 2.88 22.79 15.28
C GLU A 13 1.86 21.69 14.95
N GLN A 14 0.71 21.66 15.65
CA GLN A 14 -0.36 20.71 15.37
C GLN A 14 -0.94 20.83 13.95
N GLU A 15 -1.11 22.05 13.43
CA GLU A 15 -1.57 22.27 12.05
C GLU A 15 -0.56 21.77 11.02
N LEU A 16 0.74 22.04 11.25
CA LEU A 16 1.81 21.57 10.38
C LEU A 16 1.93 20.04 10.40
N ASP A 17 1.82 19.43 11.57
CA ASP A 17 1.82 17.98 11.72
C ASP A 17 0.61 17.35 11.03
N ALA A 18 -0.58 17.97 11.12
CA ALA A 18 -1.76 17.50 10.40
C ALA A 18 -1.59 17.60 8.88
N GLN A 19 -0.98 18.67 8.36
CA GLN A 19 -0.65 18.79 6.92
C GLN A 19 0.34 17.71 6.48
N ARG A 20 1.38 17.47 7.29
CA ARG A 20 2.38 16.41 7.03
C ARG A 20 1.72 15.03 7.04
N ALA A 21 0.83 14.77 7.99
CA ALA A 21 0.10 13.51 8.08
C ALA A 21 -0.78 13.27 6.86
N ARG A 22 -1.52 14.27 6.38
CA ARG A 22 -2.31 14.17 5.14
C ARG A 22 -1.44 13.89 3.91
N ALA A 23 -0.26 14.51 3.82
CA ALA A 23 0.68 14.25 2.73
C ALA A 23 1.34 12.86 2.80
N ALA A 24 1.31 12.22 3.98
CA ALA A 24 1.80 10.87 4.21
C ALA A 24 0.69 9.80 4.22
N GLU A 25 -0.57 10.20 4.09
CA GLU A 25 -1.73 9.31 4.11
C GLU A 25 -1.69 8.36 2.92
N ARG A 26 -2.09 7.11 3.15
CA ARG A 26 -2.17 6.08 2.12
C ARG A 26 -3.56 5.46 2.11
N PRO A 27 -4.14 5.22 0.92
CA PRO A 27 -5.42 4.55 0.83
C PRO A 27 -5.27 3.07 1.21
N ASP A 28 -6.14 2.57 2.07
CA ASP A 28 -6.23 1.13 2.30
C ASP A 28 -6.91 0.47 1.09
N VAL A 29 -6.15 -0.32 0.34
CA VAL A 29 -6.61 -1.10 -0.81
C VAL A 29 -6.40 -2.59 -0.61
N LEU A 30 -6.15 -3.01 0.64
CA LEU A 30 -5.93 -4.41 0.96
C LEU A 30 -7.16 -5.22 0.57
N SER A 31 -6.94 -6.27 -0.22
CA SER A 31 -7.97 -7.24 -0.50
C SER A 31 -8.34 -7.98 0.79
N ALA A 32 -9.64 -8.13 1.04
CA ALA A 32 -10.08 -9.05 2.10
C ALA A 32 -9.53 -10.45 1.81
N PRO A 33 -9.11 -11.21 2.84
CA PRO A 33 -8.74 -12.60 2.65
C PRO A 33 -9.90 -13.33 1.97
N PRO A 34 -9.66 -14.06 0.86
CA PRO A 34 -10.71 -14.84 0.23
C PRO A 34 -11.25 -15.87 1.25
N ALA A 35 -12.55 -16.09 1.28
CA ALA A 35 -13.12 -17.22 2.01
C ALA A 35 -12.69 -18.50 1.28
N VAL A 36 -11.70 -19.21 1.81
CA VAL A 36 -11.10 -20.35 1.12
C VAL A 36 -11.73 -21.66 1.61
N PRO A 37 -12.40 -22.44 0.74
CA PRO A 37 -12.78 -23.80 1.08
C PRO A 37 -11.53 -24.62 1.43
N GLY A 38 -11.50 -25.29 2.59
CA GLY A 38 -10.36 -26.13 2.99
C GLY A 38 -9.35 -25.48 3.94
N GLU A 39 -9.67 -24.34 4.56
CA GLU A 39 -8.88 -23.69 5.61
C GLU A 39 -8.82 -24.50 6.93
N GLY A 40 -9.68 -25.51 7.06
CA GLY A 40 -9.71 -26.45 8.18
C GLY A 40 -8.58 -27.50 8.17
N PRO A 41 -8.52 -28.35 9.21
CA PRO A 41 -7.61 -29.48 9.24
C PRO A 41 -7.85 -30.39 8.03
N LEU A 42 -6.76 -30.88 7.43
CA LEU A 42 -6.85 -31.84 6.33
C LEU A 42 -7.39 -33.17 6.86
N VAL A 43 -8.61 -33.52 6.45
CA VAL A 43 -9.26 -34.78 6.81
C VAL A 43 -9.55 -35.54 5.52
N PHE A 44 -9.05 -36.77 5.44
CA PHE A 44 -9.29 -37.62 4.28
C PHE A 44 -10.59 -38.41 4.45
N PRO A 45 -11.38 -38.56 3.38
CA PRO A 45 -12.58 -39.39 3.41
C PRO A 45 -12.20 -40.87 3.49
N GLU A 46 -13.03 -41.66 4.16
CA GLU A 46 -12.95 -43.12 4.05
C GLU A 46 -13.45 -43.55 2.67
N GLU A 47 -12.58 -44.17 1.87
CA GLU A 47 -12.90 -44.57 0.51
C GLU A 47 -12.26 -45.92 0.15
N SER A 48 -12.86 -46.61 -0.82
CA SER A 48 -12.34 -47.84 -1.41
C SER A 48 -12.60 -47.84 -2.92
N PRO A 49 -11.58 -48.09 -3.77
CA PRO A 49 -10.20 -48.44 -3.41
C PRO A 49 -9.38 -47.23 -2.89
N CYS A 50 -8.47 -47.48 -1.95
CA CYS A 50 -7.50 -46.51 -1.46
C CYS A 50 -6.11 -47.17 -1.30
N PHE A 51 -5.05 -46.35 -1.35
CA PHE A 51 -3.66 -46.80 -1.24
C PHE A 51 -2.93 -46.02 -0.15
N THR A 52 -2.17 -46.71 0.70
CA THR A 52 -1.37 -46.05 1.73
C THR A 52 -0.20 -45.30 1.11
N ILE A 53 -0.11 -44.00 1.34
CA ILE A 53 0.97 -43.17 0.80
C ILE A 53 2.20 -43.28 1.70
N ALA A 54 3.30 -43.78 1.16
CA ALA A 54 4.59 -43.90 1.84
C ALA A 54 5.54 -42.74 1.53
N GLN A 55 5.40 -42.11 0.36
CA GLN A 55 6.25 -40.98 -0.04
C GLN A 55 5.51 -40.00 -0.95
N VAL A 56 5.87 -38.72 -0.84
CA VAL A 56 5.42 -37.64 -1.73
C VAL A 56 6.62 -37.13 -2.52
N VAL A 57 6.51 -37.16 -3.84
CA VAL A 57 7.54 -36.69 -4.77
C VAL A 57 7.01 -35.53 -5.60
N TRP A 58 7.89 -34.61 -5.96
CA TRP A 58 7.56 -33.47 -6.81
C TRP A 58 8.17 -33.65 -8.19
N ASP A 59 7.34 -33.55 -9.21
CA ASP A 59 7.78 -33.56 -10.60
C ASP A 59 8.25 -32.16 -11.02
N GLY A 60 9.55 -32.04 -11.30
CA GLY A 60 10.21 -30.77 -11.56
C GLY A 60 10.61 -30.01 -10.30
N ALA A 61 10.61 -28.67 -10.39
CA ALA A 61 10.93 -27.82 -9.25
C ALA A 61 9.83 -27.90 -8.19
N GLY A 62 10.20 -28.29 -6.97
CA GLY A 62 9.28 -28.33 -5.84
C GLY A 62 8.89 -26.93 -5.35
N PRO A 63 7.73 -26.81 -4.67
CA PRO A 63 7.29 -25.55 -4.10
C PRO A 63 8.10 -25.18 -2.84
N GLN A 64 7.81 -24.00 -2.31
CA GLN A 64 8.27 -23.56 -1.00
C GLN A 64 8.02 -24.60 0.12
N THR A 65 8.95 -24.65 1.09
CA THR A 65 8.99 -25.67 2.16
C THR A 65 7.69 -25.82 2.94
N ALA A 66 6.93 -24.74 3.11
CA ALA A 66 5.67 -24.80 3.84
C ALA A 66 4.56 -25.54 3.08
N LEU A 67 4.54 -25.49 1.75
CA LEU A 67 3.61 -26.26 0.93
C LEU A 67 4.02 -27.73 0.84
N ARG A 68 5.33 -28.00 0.79
CA ARG A 68 5.88 -29.37 0.86
C ARG A 68 5.44 -30.07 2.15
N ARG A 69 5.60 -29.40 3.29
CA ARG A 69 5.12 -29.90 4.60
C ARG A 69 3.62 -30.14 4.64
N ALA A 70 2.82 -29.29 3.98
CA ALA A 70 1.38 -29.50 3.90
C ALA A 70 1.02 -30.77 3.11
N ALA A 71 1.77 -31.09 2.05
CA ALA A 71 1.58 -32.31 1.28
C ALA A 71 2.00 -33.58 2.05
N GLU A 72 3.02 -33.47 2.92
CA GLU A 72 3.48 -34.58 3.78
C GLU A 72 2.43 -35.05 4.79
N ALA A 73 1.35 -34.28 5.04
CA ALA A 73 0.21 -34.73 5.83
C ALA A 73 -0.52 -35.96 5.25
N THR A 74 -0.22 -36.32 3.99
CA THR A 74 -0.72 -37.55 3.34
C THR A 74 0.05 -38.80 3.75
N LEU A 75 1.24 -38.68 4.33
CA LEU A 75 2.08 -39.82 4.66
C LEU A 75 1.39 -40.73 5.69
N GLY A 76 1.36 -42.03 5.39
CA GLY A 76 0.68 -43.06 6.19
C GLY A 76 -0.85 -43.07 6.06
N GLN A 77 -1.45 -42.16 5.28
CA GLN A 77 -2.90 -42.11 5.06
C GLN A 77 -3.30 -43.00 3.89
N CYS A 78 -4.51 -43.57 3.94
CA CYS A 78 -5.09 -44.30 2.80
C CYS A 78 -5.79 -43.29 1.88
N ILE A 79 -5.28 -43.11 0.67
CA ILE A 79 -5.76 -42.11 -0.28
C ILE A 79 -6.24 -42.80 -1.55
N GLY A 80 -7.47 -42.49 -1.95
CA GLY A 80 -8.03 -42.81 -3.26
C GLY A 80 -8.32 -41.53 -4.05
N GLY A 81 -9.26 -41.61 -5.00
CA GLY A 81 -9.58 -40.49 -5.89
C GLY A 81 -10.18 -39.29 -5.16
N GLN A 82 -11.01 -39.50 -4.14
CA GLN A 82 -11.61 -38.42 -3.38
C GLN A 82 -10.57 -37.75 -2.47
N GLY A 83 -9.71 -38.53 -1.82
CA GLY A 83 -8.61 -38.02 -1.00
C GLY A 83 -7.60 -37.19 -1.80
N LEU A 84 -7.30 -37.58 -3.04
CA LEU A 84 -6.47 -36.77 -3.95
C LEU A 84 -7.11 -35.41 -4.25
N ARG A 85 -8.42 -35.37 -4.51
CA ARG A 85 -9.15 -34.12 -4.75
C ARG A 85 -9.13 -33.23 -3.50
N VAL A 86 -9.40 -33.79 -2.33
CA VAL A 86 -9.35 -33.06 -1.04
C VAL A 86 -7.94 -32.52 -0.76
N LEU A 87 -6.90 -33.31 -1.04
CA LEU A 87 -5.52 -32.86 -0.93
C LEU A 87 -5.25 -31.68 -1.87
N GLN A 88 -5.66 -31.80 -3.14
CA GLN A 88 -5.44 -30.75 -4.12
C GLN A 88 -6.15 -29.45 -3.70
N GLU A 89 -7.42 -29.54 -3.30
CA GLU A 89 -8.19 -28.40 -2.76
C GLU A 89 -7.49 -27.78 -1.54
N HIS A 90 -6.99 -28.58 -0.60
CA HIS A 90 -6.25 -28.10 0.57
C HIS A 90 -4.95 -27.39 0.18
N LEU A 91 -4.15 -27.96 -0.72
CA LEU A 91 -2.91 -27.33 -1.17
C LEU A 91 -3.17 -26.03 -1.95
N MET A 92 -4.23 -25.99 -2.76
CA MET A 92 -4.71 -24.74 -3.41
C MET A 92 -5.13 -23.71 -2.39
N ALA A 93 -5.85 -24.12 -1.34
CA ALA A 93 -6.24 -23.22 -0.28
C ALA A 93 -5.01 -22.59 0.41
N ARG A 94 -3.98 -23.39 0.69
CA ARG A 94 -2.72 -22.92 1.28
C ARG A 94 -1.91 -21.97 0.39
N LEU A 95 -2.02 -22.09 -0.94
CA LEU A 95 -1.40 -21.13 -1.86
C LEU A 95 -2.14 -19.80 -1.84
N ILE A 96 -3.47 -19.84 -1.91
CA ILE A 96 -4.34 -18.66 -1.89
C ILE A 96 -4.18 -17.89 -0.57
N ASP A 97 -4.16 -18.57 0.57
CA ASP A 97 -3.89 -17.97 1.89
C ASP A 97 -2.54 -17.22 1.96
N ARG A 98 -1.55 -17.68 1.16
CA ARG A 98 -0.26 -16.98 1.02
C ARG A 98 -0.25 -15.89 -0.05
N GLY A 99 -1.36 -15.65 -0.73
CA GLY A 99 -1.50 -14.67 -1.80
C GLY A 99 -1.07 -15.19 -3.18
N LEU A 100 -0.70 -16.46 -3.32
CA LEU A 100 -0.23 -17.06 -4.58
C LEU A 100 -1.41 -17.52 -5.44
N ILE A 101 -2.18 -16.56 -5.96
CA ILE A 101 -3.48 -16.80 -6.61
C ILE A 101 -3.40 -17.46 -8.00
N THR A 102 -2.28 -17.31 -8.71
CA THR A 102 -2.06 -17.90 -10.04
C THR A 102 -1.27 -19.21 -10.00
N ALA A 103 -0.65 -19.54 -8.88
CA ALA A 103 0.09 -20.80 -8.71
C ALA A 103 -0.88 -21.99 -8.59
N ARG A 104 -0.42 -23.17 -9.03
CA ARG A 104 -1.22 -24.41 -9.05
C ARG A 104 -0.41 -25.63 -8.60
N VAL A 105 -1.09 -26.60 -8.02
CA VAL A 105 -0.58 -27.95 -7.73
C VAL A 105 -1.46 -28.90 -8.53
N LEU A 106 -0.81 -29.67 -9.38
CA LEU A 106 -1.44 -30.65 -10.24
C LEU A 106 -1.11 -32.04 -9.73
N VAL A 107 -2.05 -32.95 -9.93
CA VAL A 107 -1.85 -34.40 -9.72
C VAL A 107 -1.77 -35.03 -11.10
N PRO A 108 -0.56 -35.36 -11.61
CA PRO A 108 -0.43 -36.05 -12.89
C PRO A 108 -1.11 -37.43 -12.86
N ALA A 109 -1.47 -37.94 -14.04
CA ALA A 109 -1.94 -39.30 -14.17
C ALA A 109 -0.87 -40.28 -13.66
N GLN A 110 -1.22 -41.08 -12.66
CA GLN A 110 -0.30 -41.97 -11.97
C GLN A 110 -1.04 -43.14 -11.30
N SER A 111 -0.30 -44.18 -10.94
CA SER A 111 -0.80 -45.25 -10.07
C SER A 111 -0.25 -45.05 -8.65
N LEU A 112 -1.12 -45.11 -7.65
CA LEU A 112 -0.75 -45.03 -6.24
C LEU A 112 -0.38 -46.40 -5.64
N ALA A 113 -0.41 -47.48 -6.43
CA ALA A 113 -0.19 -48.84 -5.94
C ALA A 113 1.17 -49.05 -5.25
N SER A 114 2.19 -48.28 -5.62
CA SER A 114 3.52 -48.29 -5.00
C SER A 114 3.61 -47.46 -3.71
N GLY A 115 2.53 -46.79 -3.31
CA GLY A 115 2.52 -45.83 -2.20
C GLY A 115 3.25 -44.52 -2.51
N THR A 116 3.54 -44.23 -3.78
CA THR A 116 4.21 -42.98 -4.21
C THR A 116 3.21 -42.00 -4.78
N LEU A 117 3.06 -40.84 -4.13
CA LEU A 117 2.26 -39.73 -4.62
C LEU A 117 3.16 -38.70 -5.32
N THR A 118 2.99 -38.55 -6.62
CA THR A 118 3.65 -37.53 -7.43
C THR A 118 2.77 -36.29 -7.56
N LEU A 119 3.29 -35.12 -7.20
CA LEU A 119 2.64 -33.83 -7.38
C LEU A 119 3.48 -32.97 -8.31
N ARG A 120 2.85 -32.08 -9.08
CA ARG A 120 3.56 -31.08 -9.89
C ARG A 120 3.18 -29.69 -9.43
N TYR A 121 4.18 -28.88 -9.08
CA TYR A 121 3.97 -27.47 -8.76
C TYR A 121 4.18 -26.63 -10.02
N VAL A 122 3.18 -25.82 -10.36
CA VAL A 122 3.25 -24.85 -11.45
C VAL A 122 3.25 -23.46 -10.81
N PRO A 123 4.42 -22.80 -10.72
CA PRO A 123 4.50 -21.46 -10.15
C PRO A 123 3.76 -20.47 -11.05
N GLY A 124 3.06 -19.53 -10.42
CA GLY A 124 2.41 -18.44 -11.12
C GLY A 124 3.39 -17.29 -11.34
N ARG A 125 4.20 -17.26 -12.39
CA ARG A 125 5.29 -16.28 -12.53
C ARG A 125 4.88 -15.00 -13.25
N ILE A 126 5.51 -13.89 -12.91
CA ILE A 126 5.38 -12.64 -13.68
C ILE A 126 6.28 -12.75 -14.91
N SER A 127 5.70 -12.80 -16.10
CA SER A 127 6.47 -12.75 -17.37
C SER A 127 6.86 -11.32 -17.74
N GLY A 128 5.96 -10.36 -17.50
CA GLY A 128 6.17 -8.96 -17.85
C GLY A 128 5.20 -8.01 -17.15
N VAL A 129 5.53 -6.72 -17.22
CA VAL A 129 4.69 -5.63 -16.71
C VAL A 129 4.45 -4.63 -17.83
N LYS A 130 3.18 -4.36 -18.14
CA LYS A 130 2.74 -3.36 -19.12
C LYS A 130 2.13 -2.19 -18.35
N SER A 131 2.59 -0.97 -18.64
CA SER A 131 2.18 0.23 -17.90
C SER A 131 2.04 1.43 -18.86
N ASP A 132 1.42 1.20 -20.00
CA ASP A 132 1.28 2.23 -21.04
C ASP A 132 0.43 3.41 -20.53
N GLY A 133 0.94 4.62 -20.70
CA GLY A 133 0.29 5.83 -20.19
C GLY A 133 0.38 6.02 -18.67
N ALA A 134 1.07 5.13 -17.94
CA ALA A 134 1.29 5.29 -16.51
C ALA A 134 2.13 6.53 -16.19
N PRO A 135 1.85 7.22 -15.07
CA PRO A 135 2.57 8.44 -14.71
C PRO A 135 3.97 8.17 -14.16
N GLY A 136 4.41 6.91 -14.05
CA GLY A 136 5.71 6.57 -13.47
C GLY A 136 6.21 5.15 -13.78
N TRP A 137 7.44 4.89 -13.35
CA TRP A 137 8.11 3.62 -13.53
C TRP A 137 7.57 2.57 -12.56
N TRP A 138 6.92 1.52 -13.09
CA TRP A 138 6.26 0.49 -12.29
C TRP A 138 7.13 -0.15 -11.20
N ARG A 139 8.46 -0.19 -11.36
CA ARG A 139 9.39 -0.79 -10.39
C ARG A 139 9.44 -0.07 -9.04
N THR A 140 9.03 1.19 -8.97
CA THR A 140 8.92 1.88 -7.68
C THR A 140 7.65 1.51 -6.94
N ALA A 141 6.57 1.20 -7.68
CA ALA A 141 5.29 0.81 -7.09
C ALA A 141 5.20 -0.70 -6.79
N LEU A 142 5.65 -1.56 -7.69
CA LEU A 142 5.47 -3.01 -7.62
C LEU A 142 6.66 -3.70 -6.93
N PRO A 143 6.45 -4.38 -5.78
CA PRO A 143 7.52 -5.07 -5.06
C PRO A 143 8.16 -6.23 -5.85
N THR A 144 7.33 -7.03 -6.54
CA THR A 144 7.79 -8.26 -7.22
C THR A 144 7.98 -8.06 -8.72
N TRP A 145 9.14 -8.48 -9.21
CA TRP A 145 9.59 -8.20 -10.57
C TRP A 145 9.38 -9.42 -11.48
N PRO A 146 9.46 -9.25 -12.81
CA PRO A 146 9.45 -10.37 -13.75
C PRO A 146 10.44 -11.47 -13.37
N GLY A 147 10.00 -12.72 -13.47
CA GLY A 147 10.68 -13.92 -12.97
C GLY A 147 10.27 -14.34 -11.55
N GLY A 148 9.75 -13.41 -10.74
CA GLY A 148 9.14 -13.70 -9.43
C GLY A 148 7.73 -14.29 -9.56
N GLU A 149 7.18 -14.80 -8.45
CA GLU A 149 5.80 -15.31 -8.40
C GLU A 149 4.79 -14.18 -8.16
N VAL A 150 3.65 -14.22 -8.84
CA VAL A 150 2.53 -13.31 -8.62
C VAL A 150 1.99 -13.52 -7.20
N ASN A 151 2.03 -12.46 -6.40
CA ASN A 151 1.40 -12.43 -5.09
C ASN A 151 0.37 -11.32 -5.01
N GLN A 152 -0.84 -11.64 -4.57
CA GLN A 152 -1.93 -10.67 -4.40
C GLN A 152 -1.53 -9.52 -3.47
N ARG A 153 -0.75 -9.78 -2.41
CA ARG A 153 -0.31 -8.74 -1.47
C ARG A 153 0.65 -7.75 -2.11
N ASP A 154 1.50 -8.21 -3.05
CA ASP A 154 2.39 -7.32 -3.81
C ASP A 154 1.59 -6.44 -4.77
N LEU A 155 0.53 -6.99 -5.39
CA LEU A 155 -0.35 -6.25 -6.28
C LEU A 155 -1.19 -5.22 -5.52
N ASP A 156 -1.73 -5.57 -4.36
CA ASP A 156 -2.44 -4.65 -3.47
C ASP A 156 -1.51 -3.50 -3.03
N GLN A 157 -0.27 -3.82 -2.62
CA GLN A 157 0.73 -2.82 -2.26
C GLN A 157 1.09 -1.90 -3.44
N ALA A 158 1.21 -2.46 -4.64
CA ALA A 158 1.45 -1.68 -5.84
C ALA A 158 0.28 -0.73 -6.13
N LEU A 159 -0.95 -1.22 -6.00
CA LEU A 159 -2.15 -0.42 -6.18
C LEU A 159 -2.26 0.68 -5.12
N GLU A 160 -1.86 0.43 -3.88
CA GLU A 160 -1.78 1.43 -2.80
C GLU A 160 -0.82 2.55 -3.18
N ASN A 161 0.39 2.18 -3.60
CA ASN A 161 1.43 3.12 -4.01
C ASN A 161 0.95 4.00 -5.18
N ILE A 162 0.20 3.44 -6.13
CA ILE A 162 -0.34 4.15 -7.28
C ILE A 162 -1.50 5.06 -6.87
N ARG A 163 -2.52 4.53 -6.18
CA ARG A 163 -3.77 5.25 -5.83
C ARG A 163 -3.59 6.32 -4.76
N ARG A 164 -2.46 6.30 -4.04
CA ARG A 164 -2.02 7.42 -3.19
C ARG A 164 -1.94 8.76 -3.95
N LEU A 165 -1.67 8.70 -5.24
CA LEU A 165 -1.72 9.88 -6.12
C LEU A 165 -3.18 10.21 -6.43
N GLY A 166 -3.62 11.45 -6.17
CA GLY A 166 -5.02 11.83 -6.36
C GLY A 166 -5.49 11.69 -7.82
N GLY A 167 -4.59 11.89 -8.77
CA GLY A 167 -4.87 11.70 -10.21
C GLY A 167 -5.00 10.23 -10.61
N GLN A 168 -4.72 9.30 -9.72
CA GLN A 168 -4.71 7.85 -9.97
C GLN A 168 -5.70 7.08 -9.09
N ALA A 169 -6.67 7.77 -8.47
CA ALA A 169 -7.63 7.16 -7.55
C ALA A 169 -8.43 5.99 -8.17
N ASP A 170 -8.66 6.02 -9.49
CA ASP A 170 -9.37 5.00 -10.27
C ASP A 170 -8.44 4.03 -11.01
N ALA A 171 -7.11 4.11 -10.82
CA ALA A 171 -6.16 3.18 -11.43
C ALA A 171 -6.46 1.73 -11.05
N SER A 172 -6.11 0.77 -11.91
CA SER A 172 -6.31 -0.67 -11.64
C SER A 172 -5.13 -1.51 -12.12
N ILE A 173 -5.05 -2.73 -11.62
CA ILE A 173 -4.09 -3.73 -12.08
C ILE A 173 -4.87 -4.96 -12.55
N ASP A 174 -4.63 -5.37 -13.78
CA ASP A 174 -5.18 -6.59 -14.35
C ASP A 174 -4.09 -7.64 -14.46
N ILE A 175 -4.47 -8.91 -14.26
CA ILE A 175 -3.59 -10.07 -14.44
C ILE A 175 -4.04 -10.79 -15.71
N ALA A 176 -3.18 -10.83 -16.73
CA ALA A 176 -3.45 -11.52 -17.99
C ALA A 176 -2.56 -12.76 -18.12
N PRO A 177 -2.99 -13.80 -18.86
CA PRO A 177 -2.14 -14.95 -19.15
C PRO A 177 -0.85 -14.54 -19.87
N GLY A 178 0.29 -15.10 -19.43
CA GLY A 178 1.59 -14.95 -20.06
C GLY A 178 1.84 -15.95 -21.19
N PRO A 179 3.05 -15.94 -21.78
CA PRO A 179 3.40 -16.79 -22.92
C PRO A 179 3.62 -18.27 -22.53
N GLU A 180 4.11 -18.55 -21.32
CA GLU A 180 4.35 -19.90 -20.82
C GLU A 180 3.28 -20.37 -19.83
N LEU A 181 3.21 -21.68 -19.59
CA LEU A 181 2.26 -22.25 -18.64
C LEU A 181 2.58 -21.78 -17.21
N GLY A 182 1.62 -21.09 -16.60
CA GLY A 182 1.78 -20.52 -15.25
C GLY A 182 2.27 -19.08 -15.28
N ASP A 183 2.70 -18.55 -16.43
CA ASP A 183 3.10 -17.15 -16.53
C ASP A 183 1.89 -16.22 -16.56
N SER A 184 2.10 -15.00 -16.10
CA SER A 184 1.14 -13.92 -16.08
C SER A 184 1.79 -12.59 -16.40
N ASP A 185 1.15 -11.82 -17.27
CA ASP A 185 1.47 -10.43 -17.54
C ASP A 185 0.67 -9.53 -16.58
N ILE A 186 1.37 -8.62 -15.90
CA ILE A 186 0.74 -7.60 -15.05
C ILE A 186 0.48 -6.35 -15.88
N ILE A 187 -0.77 -5.90 -15.95
CA ILE A 187 -1.19 -4.75 -16.75
C ILE A 187 -1.65 -3.65 -15.80
N ILE A 188 -0.85 -2.59 -15.68
CA ILE A 188 -1.18 -1.41 -14.90
C ILE A 188 -1.98 -0.45 -15.77
N LYS A 189 -3.24 -0.22 -15.40
CA LYS A 189 -4.12 0.75 -16.04
C LYS A 189 -4.05 2.07 -15.26
N PRO A 190 -3.52 3.15 -15.86
CA PRO A 190 -3.45 4.43 -15.18
C PRO A 190 -4.83 5.01 -14.88
N GLY A 191 -4.90 5.80 -13.82
CA GLY A 191 -6.09 6.57 -13.53
C GLY A 191 -6.26 7.76 -14.48
N THR A 192 -7.47 8.30 -14.51
CA THR A 192 -7.91 9.32 -15.49
C THR A 192 -7.74 10.75 -14.99
N GLY A 193 -7.38 10.94 -13.72
CA GLY A 193 -7.24 12.24 -13.08
C GLY A 193 -6.02 13.02 -13.55
N LYS A 194 -6.05 14.34 -13.29
CA LYS A 194 -4.90 15.20 -13.57
C LYS A 194 -3.77 14.92 -12.59
N ARG A 195 -2.54 15.10 -13.06
CA ARG A 195 -1.33 14.99 -12.22
C ARG A 195 -1.13 16.18 -11.27
N TRP A 196 -2.03 17.15 -11.23
CA TRP A 196 -1.95 18.26 -10.30
C TRP A 196 -3.31 18.54 -9.67
N HIS A 197 -3.29 18.92 -8.40
CA HIS A 197 -4.47 19.23 -7.59
C HIS A 197 -4.21 20.50 -6.82
N ALA A 198 -5.16 21.42 -6.80
CA ALA A 198 -5.04 22.63 -6.03
C ALA A 198 -6.32 22.90 -5.26
N TYR A 199 -6.19 23.51 -4.09
CA TYR A 199 -7.33 24.00 -3.32
C TYR A 199 -7.02 25.38 -2.75
N VAL A 200 -8.09 26.13 -2.53
CA VAL A 200 -8.09 27.35 -1.72
C VAL A 200 -9.31 27.27 -0.82
N GLY A 201 -9.15 27.59 0.45
CA GLY A 201 -10.19 27.54 1.46
C GLY A 201 -10.04 28.66 2.47
N GLY A 202 -11.02 28.74 3.36
CA GLY A 202 -10.95 29.58 4.54
C GLY A 202 -11.82 29.02 5.64
N ASP A 203 -11.42 29.30 6.87
CA ASP A 203 -12.10 28.86 8.09
C ASP A 203 -12.00 29.94 9.19
N ASN A 204 -12.58 29.66 10.34
CA ASN A 204 -12.51 30.51 11.53
C ASN A 204 -11.82 29.82 12.72
N ALA A 205 -10.93 28.85 12.44
CA ALA A 205 -10.24 28.04 13.44
C ALA A 205 -9.05 28.76 14.10
N GLY A 206 -8.65 29.92 13.57
CA GLY A 206 -7.62 30.78 14.14
C GLY A 206 -8.05 31.40 15.48
N MET A 207 -7.08 31.97 16.20
CA MET A 207 -7.34 32.63 17.48
C MET A 207 -7.60 34.12 17.31
N GLU A 208 -8.42 34.70 18.19
CA GLU A 208 -8.66 36.15 18.22
C GLU A 208 -7.37 36.97 18.28
N SER A 209 -6.36 36.48 19.00
CA SER A 209 -5.06 37.12 19.17
C SER A 209 -4.15 37.13 17.94
N THR A 210 -4.39 36.27 16.95
CA THR A 210 -3.54 36.10 15.76
C THR A 210 -4.33 36.08 14.45
N GLY A 211 -5.61 36.44 14.53
CA GLY A 211 -6.57 36.38 13.43
C GLY A 211 -7.45 35.13 13.50
N LYS A 212 -8.74 35.32 13.81
CA LYS A 212 -9.73 34.22 13.89
C LYS A 212 -9.98 33.57 12.52
N ASN A 213 -10.11 34.40 11.49
CA ASN A 213 -10.35 33.92 10.14
C ASN A 213 -9.01 33.54 9.48
N GLN A 214 -8.92 32.33 8.95
CA GLN A 214 -7.76 31.82 8.24
C GLN A 214 -8.10 31.55 6.78
N VAL A 215 -7.07 31.61 5.94
CA VAL A 215 -7.09 31.25 4.53
C VAL A 215 -6.00 30.20 4.33
N ASN A 216 -6.35 29.12 3.63
CA ASN A 216 -5.46 28.02 3.33
C ASN A 216 -5.44 27.77 1.82
N ALA A 217 -4.26 27.44 1.29
CA ALA A 217 -4.09 27.06 -0.09
C ALA A 217 -3.11 25.90 -0.17
N GLY A 218 -3.29 25.04 -1.17
CA GLY A 218 -2.37 23.94 -1.42
C GLY A 218 -2.30 23.57 -2.88
N LEU A 219 -1.15 23.02 -3.25
CA LEU A 219 -0.86 22.46 -4.57
C LEU A 219 -0.17 21.11 -4.37
N THR A 220 -0.72 20.07 -4.97
CA THR A 220 -0.11 18.74 -5.04
C THR A 220 0.21 18.41 -6.49
N LEU A 221 1.40 17.87 -6.73
CA LEU A 221 1.87 17.39 -8.03
C LEU A 221 2.20 15.90 -7.91
N ASP A 222 1.53 15.11 -8.74
CA ASP A 222 1.63 13.67 -8.80
C ASP A 222 2.67 13.21 -9.83
N SER A 223 3.56 12.36 -9.36
CA SER A 223 4.66 11.70 -10.05
C SER A 223 5.62 12.64 -10.80
N PRO A 224 6.07 13.80 -10.26
CA PRO A 224 6.89 14.75 -11.03
C PRO A 224 8.19 14.15 -11.60
N LEU A 225 8.80 13.17 -10.92
CA LEU A 225 9.99 12.46 -11.41
C LEU A 225 9.67 11.17 -12.17
N PHE A 226 8.40 10.88 -12.43
CA PHE A 226 7.93 9.62 -13.03
C PHE A 226 8.27 8.40 -12.16
N LEU A 227 8.16 8.52 -10.83
CA LEU A 227 8.48 7.45 -9.87
C LEU A 227 7.29 7.10 -8.97
N TYR A 228 6.06 7.47 -9.35
CA TYR A 228 4.88 7.45 -8.46
C TYR A 228 5.08 8.29 -7.19
N ASP A 229 5.91 9.30 -7.32
CA ASP A 229 6.27 10.25 -6.29
C ASP A 229 5.21 11.34 -6.11
N GLN A 230 5.19 12.05 -4.98
CA GLN A 230 4.23 13.12 -4.77
C GLN A 230 4.91 14.30 -4.10
N LEU A 231 4.68 15.49 -4.65
CA LEU A 231 5.10 16.77 -4.09
C LEU A 231 3.85 17.54 -3.65
N SER A 232 3.78 17.91 -2.37
CA SER A 232 2.69 18.73 -1.83
C SER A 232 3.25 19.98 -1.19
N VAL A 233 2.74 21.13 -1.63
CA VAL A 233 3.04 22.44 -1.04
C VAL A 233 1.76 22.99 -0.45
N SER A 234 1.81 23.46 0.80
CA SER A 234 0.67 24.10 1.43
C SER A 234 1.06 25.38 2.15
N TRP A 235 0.11 26.28 2.24
CA TRP A 235 0.25 27.59 2.85
C TRP A 235 -1.02 27.92 3.63
N ASN A 236 -0.86 28.45 4.83
CA ASN A 236 -1.93 28.95 5.67
C ASN A 236 -1.56 30.33 6.21
N SER A 237 -2.54 31.21 6.28
CA SER A 237 -2.38 32.56 6.82
C SER A 237 -3.69 33.06 7.41
N ASN A 238 -3.60 33.96 8.38
CA ASN A 238 -4.75 34.79 8.74
C ASN A 238 -5.28 35.56 7.52
N ALA A 239 -6.61 35.70 7.42
CA ALA A 239 -7.29 36.33 6.28
C ALA A 239 -6.98 37.83 6.15
N ASP A 240 -6.65 38.50 7.26
CA ASP A 240 -6.22 39.89 7.28
C ASP A 240 -4.72 40.01 6.95
N LEU A 241 -4.39 39.84 5.67
CA LEU A 241 -3.01 39.78 5.17
C LEU A 241 -2.22 41.08 5.37
N ARG A 242 -2.91 42.21 5.59
CA ARG A 242 -2.33 43.56 5.74
C ARG A 242 -2.06 43.93 7.20
N ASN A 243 -2.62 43.20 8.16
CA ASN A 243 -2.43 43.48 9.57
C ASN A 243 -1.02 43.13 10.03
N SER A 244 -0.27 44.16 10.44
CA SER A 244 1.09 44.01 10.96
C SER A 244 1.13 43.72 12.46
N ASP A 245 0.02 43.88 13.18
CA ASP A 245 -0.04 43.83 14.64
C ASP A 245 -0.37 42.43 15.17
N ALA A 246 -1.08 41.62 14.39
CA ALA A 246 -1.39 40.24 14.73
C ALA A 246 -1.47 39.36 13.49
N GLY A 247 -0.85 38.18 13.52
CA GLY A 247 -0.91 37.26 12.38
C GLY A 247 -0.28 35.89 12.67
N SER A 248 -0.82 34.88 11.99
CA SER A 248 -0.30 33.51 11.95
C SER A 248 -0.08 33.15 10.49
N ARG A 249 1.11 32.66 10.15
CA ARG A 249 1.45 32.20 8.80
C ARG A 249 2.26 30.93 8.89
N ALA A 250 1.91 29.92 8.12
CA ALA A 250 2.75 28.75 7.94
C ALA A 250 2.79 28.32 6.47
N ALA A 251 3.86 27.60 6.15
CA ALA A 251 4.04 26.96 4.86
C ALA A 251 4.72 25.62 5.09
N SER A 252 4.35 24.61 4.30
CA SER A 252 4.98 23.30 4.30
C SER A 252 5.19 22.79 2.89
N VAL A 253 6.26 22.03 2.71
CA VAL A 253 6.59 21.30 1.49
C VAL A 253 6.87 19.86 1.91
N ASN A 254 6.14 18.92 1.33
CA ASN A 254 6.26 17.49 1.59
C ASN A 254 6.52 16.75 0.28
N TYR A 255 7.42 15.78 0.31
CA TYR A 255 7.80 14.98 -0.83
C TYR A 255 7.91 13.51 -0.44
N SER A 256 7.40 12.61 -1.29
CA SER A 256 7.35 11.19 -0.97
C SER A 256 7.48 10.29 -2.21
N ILE A 257 8.29 9.24 -2.11
CA ILE A 257 8.54 8.25 -3.17
C ILE A 257 8.30 6.84 -2.62
N PRO A 258 7.46 6.01 -3.25
CA PRO A 258 7.32 4.60 -2.91
C PRO A 258 8.47 3.75 -3.50
N PHE A 259 8.82 2.66 -2.81
CA PHE A 259 9.76 1.62 -3.25
C PHE A 259 9.27 0.25 -2.80
N GLY A 260 8.34 -0.34 -3.56
CA GLY A 260 7.66 -1.57 -3.17
C GLY A 260 6.96 -1.40 -1.82
N TYR A 261 7.42 -2.11 -0.79
CA TYR A 261 6.89 -2.01 0.58
C TYR A 261 7.36 -0.78 1.36
N TRP A 262 8.38 -0.06 0.86
CA TRP A 262 8.93 1.11 1.54
C TRP A 262 8.39 2.40 0.95
N THR A 263 8.48 3.48 1.72
CA THR A 263 8.28 4.83 1.17
C THR A 263 9.26 5.76 1.86
N LEU A 264 9.98 6.53 1.04
CA LEU A 264 10.78 7.63 1.51
C LEU A 264 9.90 8.86 1.64
N PHE A 265 9.94 9.54 2.78
CA PHE A 265 9.23 10.79 3.02
C PHE A 265 10.22 11.86 3.49
N ALA A 266 10.16 13.04 2.89
CA ALA A 266 10.90 14.23 3.31
C ALA A 266 9.95 15.42 3.37
N GLY A 267 10.03 16.24 4.41
CA GLY A 267 9.13 17.39 4.54
C GLY A 267 9.76 18.52 5.34
N ALA A 268 9.58 19.74 4.88
CA ALA A 268 10.05 20.94 5.55
C ALA A 268 8.90 21.91 5.79
N SER A 269 8.88 22.56 6.94
CA SER A 269 7.85 23.52 7.29
C SER A 269 8.43 24.73 8.02
N LYS A 270 7.71 25.86 7.89
CA LYS A 270 8.03 27.10 8.59
C LYS A 270 6.75 27.75 9.05
N SER A 271 6.67 28.10 10.33
CA SER A 271 5.59 28.91 10.89
C SER A 271 6.11 30.19 11.52
N ARG A 272 5.29 31.24 11.50
CA ARG A 272 5.52 32.49 12.20
C ARG A 272 4.22 32.93 12.85
N TYR A 273 4.30 33.40 14.08
CA TYR A 273 3.21 34.12 14.72
C TYR A 273 3.68 35.47 15.24
N ARG A 274 2.76 36.43 15.29
CA ARG A 274 2.92 37.73 15.92
C ARG A 274 1.62 38.09 16.65
N GLN A 275 1.76 38.60 17.86
CA GLN A 275 0.68 39.12 18.66
C GLN A 275 1.15 40.39 19.37
N THR A 276 0.51 41.51 19.11
CA THR A 276 0.67 42.74 19.90
C THR A 276 -0.36 42.75 21.02
N VAL A 277 0.08 42.97 22.26
CA VAL A 277 -0.78 43.12 23.45
C VAL A 277 -0.61 44.54 23.98
N ALA A 278 -1.71 45.17 24.40
CA ALA A 278 -1.65 46.50 25.02
C ALA A 278 -0.77 46.46 26.29
N GLY A 279 0.28 47.29 26.32
CA GLY A 279 1.13 47.52 27.49
C GLY A 279 0.78 48.84 28.18
N PHE A 280 1.40 49.10 29.33
CA PHE A 280 1.12 50.26 30.17
C PHE A 280 1.60 51.60 29.55
N ASP A 281 2.75 51.59 28.87
CA ASP A 281 3.31 52.77 28.18
C ASP A 281 3.42 52.56 26.66
N GLU A 282 3.86 51.37 26.20
CA GLU A 282 3.94 50.99 24.79
C GLU A 282 3.37 49.58 24.54
N PRO A 283 2.91 49.25 23.31
CA PRO A 283 2.43 47.92 22.97
C PRO A 283 3.54 46.86 23.07
N ILE A 284 3.26 45.73 23.73
CA ILE A 284 4.21 44.64 23.86
C ILE A 284 3.99 43.65 22.72
N VAL A 285 5.02 43.43 21.90
CA VAL A 285 4.97 42.50 20.76
C VAL A 285 5.54 41.14 21.17
N TYR A 286 4.72 40.09 21.07
CA TYR A 286 5.15 38.70 21.18
C TYR A 286 5.21 38.08 19.78
N GLY A 287 6.26 37.31 19.50
CA GLY A 287 6.37 36.61 18.24
C GLY A 287 7.38 35.47 18.30
N GLY A 288 7.18 34.49 17.43
CA GLY A 288 8.02 33.31 17.32
C GLY A 288 8.10 32.84 15.87
N THR A 289 9.18 32.15 15.54
CA THR A 289 9.35 31.47 14.25
C THR A 289 9.79 30.05 14.54
N SER A 290 9.04 29.07 14.05
CA SER A 290 9.43 27.67 14.10
C SER A 290 9.82 27.19 12.70
N LYS A 291 10.81 26.31 12.65
CA LYS A 291 11.30 25.65 11.43
C LYS A 291 11.49 24.18 11.72
N GLN A 292 10.98 23.32 10.85
CA GLN A 292 11.14 21.88 10.95
C GLN A 292 11.57 21.35 9.58
N VAL A 293 12.47 20.37 9.58
CA VAL A 293 13.01 19.66 8.40
C VAL A 293 12.96 18.16 8.69
#